data_AF-A0A916Y3E2-F1
#
_entry.id   AF-A0A916Y3E2-F1
#
_cell.length_a   1.000
_cell.length_b   1.000
_cell.length_c   1.000
_cell.angle_alpha   90.00
_cell.angle_beta   90.00
_cell.angle_gamma   90.00
#
_symmetry.space_group_name_H-M   'P 1'
#
loop_
_entity.id
_entity.type
_entity.pdbx_description
1 polymer ?
#
loop_
_entity_poly.entity_id
_entity_poly.type
_entity_poly.pdbx_seq_one_letter_code
_entity_poly.pdbx_strand_id
1 'polypeptide(L)'
;MFNKNIKLVITALLIVASFWQFYDRNIGNGIFLLLLTVFPIFLYFKNEFILLSFLRLRKQDFPGAKKWLDKIKNPETALVRKQQGYYNYLHGLMVSQTNLNQAEKFFRKAIELGLSMDMDLAVAKLNLAGIAMSRRRKIEATNLLNEANKLDKQKMLKEQITMMKQQLKKI
;
A
#
# COMPACT_ATOMS: atom_id res chain seq x y z
N MET A 1 -5.83 -12.94 11.40
CA MET A 1 -5.81 -12.77 9.94
C MET A 1 -5.58 -14.13 9.32
N PHE A 2 -6.42 -14.55 8.39
CA PHE A 2 -6.19 -15.79 7.65
C PHE A 2 -4.86 -15.68 6.92
N ASN A 3 -3.96 -16.60 7.25
CA ASN A 3 -2.63 -16.67 6.67
C ASN A 3 -2.78 -16.72 5.14
N LYS A 4 -1.84 -16.11 4.41
CA LYS A 4 -1.83 -16.10 2.93
C LYS A 4 -2.10 -17.48 2.33
N ASN A 5 -1.62 -18.51 3.03
CA ASN A 5 -1.76 -19.92 2.70
C ASN A 5 -3.19 -20.46 2.89
N ILE A 6 -3.95 -19.98 3.87
CA ILE A 6 -5.33 -20.47 4.10
C ILE A 6 -6.25 -20.03 2.97
N LYS A 7 -6.03 -18.85 2.39
CA LYS A 7 -6.77 -18.40 1.20
C LYS A 7 -6.53 -19.33 0.02
N LEU A 8 -5.28 -19.77 -0.19
CA LEU A 8 -4.93 -20.73 -1.23
C LEU A 8 -5.53 -22.12 -0.99
N VAL A 9 -5.54 -22.59 0.27
CA VAL A 9 -6.19 -23.86 0.64
C VAL A 9 -7.70 -23.81 0.37
N ILE A 10 -8.38 -22.71 0.73
CA ILE A 10 -9.81 -22.53 0.45
C ILE A 10 -10.05 -22.51 -1.07
N THR A 11 -9.23 -21.80 -1.84
CA THR A 11 -9.34 -21.80 -3.31
C THR A 11 -9.17 -23.21 -3.88
N ALA A 12 -8.18 -23.98 -3.42
CA ALA A 12 -7.96 -25.35 -3.87
C ALA A 12 -9.15 -26.26 -3.54
N LEU A 13 -9.70 -26.16 -2.33
CA LEU A 13 -10.89 -26.93 -1.92
C LEU A 13 -12.12 -26.59 -2.78
N LEU A 14 -12.35 -25.30 -3.09
CA LEU A 14 -13.46 -24.88 -3.95
C LEU A 14 -13.32 -25.39 -5.39
N ILE A 15 -12.09 -25.41 -5.92
CA ILE A 15 -11.81 -25.97 -7.26
C ILE A 15 -12.08 -27.48 -7.28
N VAL A 16 -11.60 -28.23 -6.27
CA VAL A 16 -11.85 -29.67 -6.14
C VAL A 16 -13.36 -29.95 -6.01
N ALA A 17 -14.07 -29.16 -5.19
CA ALA A 17 -15.52 -29.28 -5.03
C ALA A 17 -16.28 -28.97 -6.34
N SER A 18 -15.80 -28.01 -7.14
CA SER A 18 -16.37 -27.70 -8.45
C SER A 18 -16.20 -28.88 -9.43
N PHE A 19 -15.01 -29.49 -9.50
CA PHE A 19 -14.78 -30.69 -10.32
C PHE A 19 -15.64 -31.87 -9.88
N TRP A 20 -15.86 -32.05 -8.57
CA TRP A 20 -16.75 -33.08 -8.05
C TRP A 20 -18.22 -32.83 -8.46
N GLN A 21 -18.69 -31.59 -8.41
CA GLN A 21 -20.03 -31.22 -8.88
C GLN A 21 -20.21 -31.43 -10.39
N PHE A 22 -19.17 -31.22 -11.19
CA PHE A 22 -19.21 -31.55 -12.63
C PHE A 22 -19.31 -33.05 -12.89
N TYR A 23 -18.66 -33.89 -12.07
CA TYR A 23 -18.77 -35.34 -12.16
C TYR A 23 -20.20 -35.83 -11.87
N ASP A 24 -20.86 -35.24 -10.89
CA ASP A 24 -22.24 -35.57 -10.48
C ASP A 24 -23.32 -34.93 -11.38
N ARG A 25 -22.95 -34.47 -12.58
CA ARG A 25 -23.80 -33.79 -13.59
C ARG A 25 -24.49 -32.50 -13.12
N ASN A 26 -24.10 -31.95 -11.96
CA ASN A 26 -24.61 -30.69 -11.42
C ASN A 26 -23.85 -29.48 -12.01
N ILE A 27 -24.00 -29.27 -13.33
CA ILE A 27 -23.23 -28.28 -14.11
C ILE A 27 -23.39 -26.85 -13.57
N GLY A 28 -24.60 -26.46 -13.17
CA GLY A 28 -24.88 -25.12 -12.63
C GLY A 28 -24.13 -24.83 -11.32
N ASN A 29 -24.09 -25.80 -10.41
CA ASN A 29 -23.37 -25.67 -9.14
C ASN A 29 -21.85 -25.65 -9.34
N GLY A 30 -21.34 -26.45 -10.28
CA GLY A 30 -19.92 -26.44 -10.66
C GLY A 30 -19.46 -25.06 -11.17
N ILE A 31 -20.24 -24.45 -12.07
CA ILE A 31 -19.97 -23.09 -12.59
C ILE A 31 -20.05 -22.05 -11.48
N PHE A 32 -21.05 -22.14 -10.60
CA PHE A 32 -21.20 -21.21 -9.47
C PHE A 32 -20.00 -21.28 -8.51
N LEU A 33 -19.53 -22.49 -8.17
CA LEU A 33 -18.35 -22.68 -7.32
C LEU A 33 -17.08 -22.14 -7.97
N LEU A 34 -16.92 -22.29 -9.30
CA LEU A 34 -15.82 -21.68 -10.05
C LEU A 34 -15.88 -20.14 -9.98
N LEU A 35 -17.04 -19.53 -10.17
CA LEU A 35 -17.23 -18.09 -9.99
C LEU A 35 -16.90 -17.66 -8.54
N LEU A 36 -17.29 -18.45 -7.55
CA LEU A 36 -17.00 -18.20 -6.15
C LEU A 36 -15.48 -18.19 -5.86
N THR A 37 -14.68 -18.96 -6.60
CA THR A 37 -13.21 -19.01 -6.43
C THR A 37 -12.52 -17.68 -6.76
N VAL A 38 -13.16 -16.82 -7.55
CA VAL A 38 -12.64 -15.48 -7.88
C VAL A 38 -12.51 -14.62 -6.62
N PHE A 39 -13.40 -14.78 -5.64
CA PHE A 39 -13.42 -13.98 -4.42
C PHE A 39 -12.19 -14.18 -3.52
N PRO A 40 -11.82 -15.42 -3.10
CA PRO A 40 -10.61 -15.63 -2.31
C PRO A 40 -9.32 -15.28 -3.07
N ILE A 41 -9.30 -15.43 -4.41
CA ILE A 41 -8.17 -15.01 -5.25
C ILE A 41 -8.04 -13.48 -5.25
N PHE A 42 -9.14 -12.75 -5.42
CA PHE A 42 -9.15 -11.29 -5.36
C PHE A 42 -8.68 -10.78 -3.98
N LEU A 43 -9.18 -11.37 -2.91
CA LEU A 43 -8.80 -11.07 -1.54
C LEU A 43 -7.36 -11.45 -1.19
N TYR A 44 -6.72 -12.31 -1.97
CA TYR A 44 -5.30 -12.63 -1.84
C TYR A 44 -4.42 -11.49 -2.40
N PHE A 45 -4.80 -10.90 -3.55
CA PHE A 45 -4.01 -9.83 -4.18
C PHE A 45 -4.20 -8.44 -3.57
N LYS A 46 -5.37 -8.14 -3.00
CA LYS A 46 -5.65 -6.84 -2.35
C LYS A 46 -6.06 -7.08 -0.90
N ASN A 47 -5.19 -6.71 0.04
CA ASN A 47 -5.55 -6.76 1.46
C ASN A 47 -6.54 -5.64 1.79
N GLU A 48 -7.76 -6.03 2.19
CA GLU A 48 -8.87 -5.13 2.55
C GLU A 48 -8.48 -4.12 3.64
N PHE A 49 -7.65 -4.53 4.60
CA PHE A 49 -7.25 -3.65 5.70
C PHE A 49 -6.43 -2.46 5.22
N ILE A 50 -5.55 -2.65 4.23
CA ILE A 50 -4.77 -1.55 3.64
C ILE A 50 -5.72 -0.60 2.91
N LEU A 51 -6.69 -1.14 2.15
CA LEU A 51 -7.66 -0.34 1.41
C LEU A 51 -8.56 0.48 2.36
N LEU A 52 -9.10 -0.16 3.40
CA LEU A 52 -9.93 0.50 4.41
C LEU A 52 -9.15 1.58 5.16
N SER A 53 -7.89 1.31 5.48
CA SER A 53 -7.01 2.30 6.11
C SER A 53 -6.76 3.50 5.20
N PHE A 54 -6.57 3.27 3.90
CA PHE A 54 -6.43 4.34 2.92
C PHE A 54 -7.69 5.20 2.79
N LEU A 55 -8.88 4.57 2.76
CA LEU A 55 -10.17 5.27 2.74
C LEU A 55 -10.39 6.13 3.99
N ARG A 56 -9.97 5.63 5.16
CA ARG A 56 -10.03 6.36 6.44
C ARG A 56 -9.05 7.52 6.48
N LEU A 57 -7.81 7.32 6.02
CA LEU A 57 -6.81 8.39 5.90
C LEU A 57 -7.26 9.50 4.94
N ARG A 58 -7.92 9.16 3.84
CA ARG A 58 -8.48 10.16 2.92
C ARG A 58 -9.56 11.03 3.59
N LYS A 59 -10.26 10.50 4.60
CA LYS A 59 -11.20 11.25 5.45
C LYS A 59 -10.54 11.92 6.67
N GLN A 60 -9.21 11.95 6.72
CA GLN A 60 -8.42 12.45 7.86
C GLN A 60 -8.68 11.69 9.18
N ASP A 61 -9.28 10.49 9.13
CA ASP A 61 -9.53 9.64 10.29
C ASP A 61 -8.29 8.76 10.58
N PHE A 62 -7.26 9.37 11.17
CA PHE A 62 -6.02 8.70 11.56
C PHE A 62 -6.23 7.60 12.63
N PRO A 63 -7.04 7.81 13.70
CA PRO A 63 -7.29 6.76 14.70
C PRO A 63 -8.00 5.55 14.10
N GLY A 64 -8.99 5.78 13.22
CA GLY A 64 -9.68 4.72 12.50
C GLY A 64 -8.73 3.96 11.58
N ALA A 65 -7.89 4.65 10.82
CA ALA A 65 -6.88 4.02 9.97
C ALA A 65 -5.89 3.17 10.78
N LYS A 66 -5.40 3.68 11.91
CA LYS A 66 -4.51 2.94 12.80
C LYS A 66 -5.17 1.66 13.32
N LYS A 67 -6.43 1.72 13.75
CA LYS A 67 -7.18 0.52 14.19
C LYS A 67 -7.26 -0.57 13.12
N TRP A 68 -7.35 -0.20 11.84
CA TRP A 68 -7.37 -1.16 10.73
C TRP A 68 -5.97 -1.68 10.39
N LEU A 69 -4.94 -0.84 10.48
CA LEU A 69 -3.54 -1.26 10.30
C LEU A 69 -3.05 -2.15 11.43
N ASP A 70 -3.41 -1.87 12.67
CA ASP A 70 -3.03 -2.66 13.86
C ASP A 70 -3.67 -4.07 13.85
N LYS A 71 -4.73 -4.29 13.06
CA LYS A 71 -5.25 -5.65 12.81
C LYS A 71 -4.26 -6.51 12.01
N ILE A 72 -3.30 -5.89 11.32
CA ILE A 72 -2.22 -6.55 10.59
C ILE A 72 -1.08 -6.83 11.56
N LYS A 73 -1.21 -7.91 12.34
CA LYS A 73 -0.24 -8.28 13.37
C LYS A 73 1.15 -8.62 12.82
N ASN A 74 1.21 -9.33 11.68
CA ASN A 74 2.46 -9.77 11.06
C ASN A 74 2.51 -9.34 9.58
N PRO A 75 2.99 -8.13 9.27
CA PRO A 75 3.03 -7.62 7.90
C PRO A 75 3.94 -8.50 7.00
N GLU A 76 5.04 -9.04 7.51
CA GLU A 76 5.98 -9.82 6.70
C GLU A 76 5.41 -11.15 6.20
N THR A 77 4.65 -11.86 7.03
CA THR A 77 4.05 -13.15 6.67
C THR A 77 2.67 -13.00 6.02
N ALA A 78 1.94 -11.93 6.34
CA ALA A 78 0.57 -11.75 5.90
C ALA A 78 0.44 -10.93 4.61
N LEU A 79 1.46 -10.16 4.22
CA LEU A 79 1.41 -9.24 3.09
C LEU A 79 2.46 -9.60 2.03
N VAL A 80 2.08 -9.42 0.76
CA VAL A 80 3.02 -9.43 -0.37
C VAL A 80 3.96 -8.23 -0.24
N ARG A 81 5.21 -8.31 -0.74
CA ARG A 81 6.21 -7.22 -0.67
C ARG A 81 5.65 -5.83 -0.99
N LYS A 82 4.87 -5.69 -2.08
CA LYS A 82 4.21 -4.42 -2.44
C LYS A 82 3.18 -3.95 -1.40
N GLN A 83 2.42 -4.87 -0.81
CA GLN A 83 1.46 -4.57 0.26
C GLN A 83 2.17 -4.16 1.56
N GLN A 84 3.33 -4.76 1.86
CA GLN A 84 4.19 -4.30 2.96
C GLN A 84 4.68 -2.87 2.70
N GLY A 85 5.00 -2.53 1.45
CA GLY A 85 5.29 -1.16 1.03
C GLY A 85 4.16 -0.19 1.39
N TYR A 86 2.92 -0.53 1.07
CA TYR A 86 1.75 0.28 1.46
C TYR A 86 1.53 0.36 2.96
N TYR A 87 1.73 -0.73 3.70
CA TYR A 87 1.63 -0.73 5.15
C TYR A 87 2.61 0.28 5.77
N ASN A 88 3.88 0.24 5.35
CA ASN A 88 4.89 1.18 5.80
C ASN A 88 4.58 2.62 5.36
N TYR A 89 4.09 2.81 4.13
CA TYR A 89 3.70 4.13 3.64
C TYR A 89 2.60 4.78 4.48
N LEU A 90 1.55 4.02 4.82
CA LEU A 90 0.45 4.51 5.65
C LEU A 90 0.90 4.79 7.09
N HIS A 91 1.77 3.94 7.66
CA HIS A 91 2.41 4.22 8.95
C HIS A 91 3.26 5.49 8.91
N GLY A 92 4.04 5.69 7.85
CA GLY A 92 4.83 6.90 7.64
C GLY A 92 3.97 8.17 7.63
N LEU A 93 2.82 8.13 6.97
CA LEU A 93 1.86 9.25 6.93
C LEU A 93 1.22 9.55 8.29
N MET A 94 0.93 8.53 9.10
CA MET A 94 0.36 8.75 10.44
C MET A 94 1.42 9.33 11.40
N VAL A 95 2.64 8.79 11.33
CA VAL A 95 3.71 9.14 12.27
C VAL A 95 4.40 10.45 11.88
N SER A 96 4.29 10.92 10.63
CA SER A 96 4.86 12.20 10.21
C SER A 96 4.32 13.41 10.99
N GLN A 97 3.12 13.30 11.57
CA GLN A 97 2.54 14.35 12.42
C GLN A 97 3.16 14.42 13.82
N THR A 98 3.65 13.28 14.34
CA THR A 98 4.10 13.16 15.73
C THR A 98 5.60 12.99 15.85
N ASN A 99 6.22 12.25 14.92
CA ASN A 99 7.64 11.92 14.95
C ASN A 99 8.25 11.78 13.55
N LEU A 100 8.94 12.84 13.12
CA LEU A 100 9.62 12.87 11.81
C LEU A 100 10.75 11.84 11.67
N ASN A 101 11.38 11.41 12.77
CA ASN A 101 12.46 10.41 12.74
C ASN A 101 11.93 9.01 12.43
N GLN A 102 10.80 8.65 13.05
CA GLN A 102 10.13 7.39 12.77
C GLN A 102 9.49 7.39 11.38
N ALA A 103 8.87 8.51 10.99
CA ALA A 103 8.27 8.66 9.66
C ALA A 103 9.29 8.43 8.54
N GLU A 104 10.51 8.95 8.68
CA GLU A 104 11.58 8.71 7.71
C GLU A 104 11.89 7.21 7.53
N LYS A 105 12.00 6.45 8.63
CA LYS A 105 12.26 5.00 8.57
C LYS A 105 11.16 4.28 7.81
N PHE A 106 9.90 4.61 8.09
CA PHE A 106 8.75 4.04 7.41
C PHE A 106 8.71 4.38 5.92
N PHE A 107 8.95 5.64 5.54
CA PHE A 107 8.98 6.03 4.12
C PHE A 107 10.13 5.40 3.36
N ARG A 108 11.34 5.33 3.94
CA ARG A 108 12.46 4.61 3.33
C ARG A 108 12.13 3.15 3.11
N LYS A 109 11.56 2.48 4.12
CA LYS A 109 11.18 1.07 4.00
C LYS A 109 10.08 0.86 2.96
N ALA A 110 9.11 1.77 2.89
CA ALA A 110 8.07 1.74 1.86
C ALA A 110 8.65 1.84 0.44
N ILE A 111 9.59 2.76 0.22
CA ILE A 111 10.26 2.93 -1.08
C ILE A 111 11.12 1.71 -1.45
N GLU A 112 11.85 1.13 -0.48
CA GLU A 112 12.68 -0.08 -0.67
C GLU A 112 11.85 -1.32 -1.03
N LEU A 113 10.69 -1.48 -0.38
CA LEU A 113 9.75 -2.56 -0.67
C LEU A 113 9.02 -2.33 -1.99
N GLY A 114 8.87 -1.08 -2.40
CA GLY A 114 8.18 -0.66 -3.61
C GLY A 114 6.66 -0.60 -3.44
N LEU A 115 6.03 0.37 -4.09
CA LEU A 115 4.57 0.50 -4.14
C LEU A 115 4.05 0.01 -5.49
N SER A 116 2.77 -0.36 -5.55
CA SER A 116 2.19 -0.86 -6.80
C SER A 116 1.91 0.23 -7.82
N MET A 117 1.68 1.46 -7.38
CA MET A 117 1.40 2.61 -8.24
C MET A 117 2.56 3.61 -8.18
N ASP A 118 3.02 4.05 -9.36
CA ASP A 118 4.08 5.07 -9.49
C ASP A 118 3.69 6.37 -8.77
N MET A 119 2.40 6.72 -8.79
CA MET A 119 1.87 7.89 -8.11
C MET A 119 2.05 7.82 -6.59
N ASP A 120 1.71 6.69 -5.96
CA ASP A 120 1.89 6.52 -4.52
C ASP A 120 3.38 6.55 -4.14
N LEU A 121 4.23 5.98 -5.00
CA LEU A 121 5.68 6.06 -4.84
C LEU A 121 6.19 7.51 -4.96
N ALA A 122 5.65 8.29 -5.89
CA ALA A 122 5.96 9.71 -6.05
C ALA A 122 5.56 10.50 -4.79
N VAL A 123 4.38 10.25 -4.22
CA VAL A 123 3.93 10.87 -2.96
C VAL A 123 4.80 10.44 -1.78
N ALA A 124 5.22 9.18 -1.69
CA ALA A 124 6.14 8.71 -0.66
C ALA A 124 7.49 9.44 -0.73
N LYS A 125 8.06 9.59 -1.94
CA LYS A 125 9.31 10.34 -2.16
C LYS A 125 9.16 11.83 -1.88
N LEU A 126 8.01 12.41 -2.23
CA LEU A 126 7.68 13.81 -1.94
C LEU A 126 7.65 14.08 -0.43
N ASN A 127 6.96 13.22 0.34
CA ASN A 127 6.91 13.33 1.79
C ASN A 127 8.29 13.13 2.43
N LEU A 128 9.07 12.16 1.93
CA LEU A 128 10.45 11.96 2.37
C LEU A 128 11.34 13.18 2.07
N ALA A 129 11.16 13.82 0.90
CA ALA A 129 11.85 15.06 0.56
C ALA A 129 11.48 16.18 1.54
N GLY A 130 10.22 16.28 1.97
CA GLY A 130 9.77 17.24 2.98
C GLY A 130 10.46 17.03 4.34
N ILE A 131 10.62 15.76 4.75
CA ILE A 131 11.37 15.41 5.96
C ILE A 131 12.88 15.68 5.80
N ALA A 132 13.45 15.47 4.61
CA ALA A 132 14.84 15.83 4.33
C ALA A 132 15.05 17.36 4.40
N MET A 133 14.11 18.14 3.86
CA MET A 133 14.12 19.60 3.91
C MET A 133 14.06 20.14 5.35
N SER A 134 13.19 19.61 6.20
CA SER A 134 13.10 20.05 7.61
C SER A 134 14.39 19.79 8.39
N ARG A 135 15.19 18.80 7.95
CA ARG A 135 16.53 18.51 8.49
C ARG A 135 17.68 19.16 7.71
N ARG A 136 17.40 20.15 6.86
CA ARG A 136 18.39 20.87 6.03
C ARG A 136 19.24 19.98 5.11
N ARG A 137 18.75 18.79 4.74
CA ARG A 137 19.44 17.87 3.80
C ARG A 137 19.09 18.22 2.35
N LYS A 138 19.67 19.31 1.84
CA LYS A 138 19.35 19.90 0.53
C LYS A 138 19.59 18.95 -0.65
N ILE A 139 20.72 18.24 -0.65
CA ILE A 139 21.10 17.31 -1.74
C ILE A 139 20.10 16.15 -1.82
N GLU A 140 19.83 15.52 -0.68
CA GLU A 140 18.90 14.39 -0.59
C GLU A 140 17.48 14.80 -1.02
N ALA A 141 16.98 15.92 -0.50
CA ALA A 141 15.68 16.45 -0.88
C ALA A 141 15.58 16.76 -2.38
N THR A 142 16.63 17.32 -2.99
CA THR A 142 16.65 17.64 -4.43
C THR A 142 16.55 16.37 -5.28
N ASN A 143 17.29 15.32 -4.91
CA ASN A 143 17.25 14.03 -5.62
C ASN A 143 15.86 13.39 -5.52
N LEU A 144 15.30 13.36 -4.31
CA LEU A 144 13.96 12.81 -4.07
C LEU A 144 12.86 13.56 -4.84
N LEU A 145 12.91 14.89 -4.91
CA LEU A 145 11.95 15.68 -5.69
C LEU A 145 12.08 15.43 -7.20
N ASN A 146 13.29 15.22 -7.71
CA ASN A 146 13.50 14.89 -9.12
C ASN A 146 12.98 13.49 -9.45
N GLU A 147 13.20 12.53 -8.57
CA GLU A 147 12.63 11.19 -8.71
C GLU A 147 11.10 11.19 -8.61
N ALA A 148 10.52 11.94 -7.68
CA ALA A 148 9.08 12.11 -7.56
C ALA A 148 8.48 12.71 -8.84
N ASN A 149 9.14 13.73 -9.42
CA ASN A 149 8.71 14.35 -10.68
C ASN A 149 8.78 13.41 -11.88
N LYS A 150 9.74 12.48 -11.91
CA LYS A 150 9.83 11.45 -12.97
C LYS A 150 8.68 10.43 -12.87
N LEU A 151 8.24 10.13 -11.65
CA LEU A 151 7.17 9.17 -11.38
C LEU A 151 5.76 9.79 -11.57
N ASP A 152 5.63 11.11 -11.42
CA ASP A 152 4.38 11.86 -11.61
C ASP A 152 4.04 12.06 -13.11
N LYS A 153 3.68 10.97 -13.79
CA LYS A 153 3.29 10.97 -15.21
C LYS A 153 2.05 11.82 -15.50
N GLN A 154 1.16 11.95 -14.53
CA GLN A 154 -0.11 12.68 -14.66
C GLN A 154 -0.01 14.16 -14.22
N LYS A 155 1.18 14.62 -13.81
CA LYS A 155 1.44 15.99 -13.35
C LYS A 155 0.56 16.42 -12.16
N MET A 156 0.05 15.48 -11.38
CA MET A 156 -0.85 15.74 -10.25
C MET A 156 -0.12 16.34 -9.05
N LEU A 157 1.19 16.11 -8.93
CA LEU A 157 2.05 16.62 -7.86
C LEU A 157 2.90 17.80 -8.32
N LYS A 158 2.75 18.24 -9.57
CA LYS A 158 3.60 19.27 -10.19
C LYS A 158 3.66 20.55 -9.37
N GLU A 159 2.51 21.03 -8.88
CA GLU A 159 2.44 22.24 -8.06
C GLU A 159 3.17 22.07 -6.72
N GLN A 160 2.93 20.95 -6.04
CA GLN A 160 3.57 20.62 -4.76
C GLN A 160 5.09 20.49 -4.90
N ILE A 161 5.55 19.79 -5.94
CA ILE A 161 6.98 19.65 -6.27
C ILE A 161 7.60 21.02 -6.55
N THR A 162 6.90 21.87 -7.30
CA THR A 162 7.40 23.22 -7.64
C THR A 162 7.53 24.08 -6.39
N MET A 163 6.53 24.08 -5.52
CA MET A 163 6.53 24.78 -4.25
C MET A 163 7.67 24.31 -3.34
N MET A 164 7.87 22.99 -3.22
CA MET A 164 8.98 22.44 -2.44
C MET A 164 10.35 22.79 -3.03
N LYS A 165 10.49 22.79 -4.36
CA LYS A 165 11.70 23.25 -5.05
C LYS A 165 11.99 24.73 -4.77
N GLN A 166 10.96 25.58 -4.69
CA GLN A 166 11.12 26.99 -4.32
C GLN A 166 11.55 27.15 -2.86
N GLN A 167 10.96 26.40 -1.95
CA GLN A 167 11.36 26.39 -0.54
C GLN A 167 12.81 25.93 -0.37
N LEU A 168 13.26 24.91 -1.13
CA LEU A 168 14.67 24.47 -1.15
C LEU A 168 15.66 25.54 -1.59
N LYS A 169 15.25 26.51 -2.41
CA LYS A 169 16.12 27.63 -2.80
C LYS A 169 16.32 28.63 -1.67
N LYS A 170 15.40 28.67 -0.71
CA LYS A 170 15.43 29.56 0.46
C LYS A 170 16.18 28.96 1.66
N ILE A 171 16.51 27.67 1.60
CA ILE A 171 17.33 26.93 2.57
C ILE A 171 18.77 26.87 2.06
#